data_AF-A0A061DZ14-F1
#
_entry.id   AF-A0A061DZ14-F1
#
_cell.length_a   1.000
_cell.length_b   1.000
_cell.length_c   1.000
_cell.angle_alpha   90.00
_cell.angle_beta   90.00
_cell.angle_gamma   90.00
#
_symmetry.space_group_name_H-M   'P 1'
#
loop_
_entity.id
_entity.type
_entity.pdbx_description
1 polymer ?
#
loop_
_entity_poly.entity_id
_entity_poly.type
_entity_poly.pdbx_seq_one_letter_code
_entity_poly.pdbx_strand_id
1 'polypeptide(L)'
;MGSCLGPAGKELMVIWNNIKPTPNCDKIWNTAIFAITWTVWICRNNVIFHNKAWDKELIWELIKLRVAMWVKAKWNNSAYSITDMFRCPAVGFNQQREENTRPLTTWERLGVGTVKFNVDGAANGCPGEVGIGGLLRNENG
;
A
#
# COMPACT_ATOMS: atom_id res chain seq x y z
N MET A 1 -27.58 -8.07 0.54
CA MET A 1 -26.83 -6.90 1.03
C MET A 1 -25.80 -6.53 -0.02
N GLY A 2 -25.97 -5.34 -0.61
CA GLY A 2 -25.26 -4.90 -1.82
C GLY A 2 -23.77 -4.68 -1.60
N SER A 3 -22.99 -5.03 -2.61
CA SER A 3 -21.56 -4.82 -2.74
C SER A 3 -21.15 -3.38 -2.41
N CYS A 4 -20.44 -3.18 -1.30
CA CYS A 4 -19.92 -1.89 -0.82
C CYS A 4 -18.77 -1.31 -1.67
N LEU A 5 -18.42 -1.93 -2.79
CA LEU A 5 -17.65 -1.31 -3.85
C LEU A 5 -18.64 -0.73 -4.87
N GLY A 6 -19.07 0.51 -4.62
CA GLY A 6 -19.84 1.27 -5.60
C GLY A 6 -19.08 1.40 -6.94
N PRO A 7 -19.75 1.86 -8.02
CA PRO A 7 -19.18 1.92 -9.37
C PRO A 7 -17.78 2.55 -9.45
N ALA A 8 -17.49 3.53 -8.58
CA ALA A 8 -16.18 4.17 -8.46
C ALA A 8 -15.03 3.23 -8.08
N GLY A 9 -15.26 2.22 -7.23
CA GLY A 9 -14.22 1.27 -6.83
C GLY A 9 -13.85 0.31 -7.96
N LYS A 10 -14.83 -0.06 -8.80
CA LYS A 10 -14.60 -0.90 -9.99
C LYS A 10 -13.88 -0.11 -11.08
N GLU A 11 -14.25 1.15 -11.31
CA GLU A 11 -13.58 2.05 -12.25
C GLU A 11 -12.10 2.23 -11.90
N LEU A 12 -11.78 2.45 -10.63
CA LEU A 12 -10.39 2.59 -10.17
C LEU A 12 -9.55 1.33 -10.44
N MET A 13 -10.12 0.13 -10.20
CA MET A 13 -9.46 -1.14 -10.49
C MET A 13 -9.26 -1.37 -12.01
N VAL A 14 -10.21 -0.94 -12.83
CA VAL A 14 -10.10 -1.02 -14.30
C VAL A 14 -9.03 -0.07 -14.83
N ILE A 15 -9.00 1.18 -14.34
CA ILE A 15 -7.96 2.15 -14.68
C ILE A 15 -6.59 1.60 -14.29
N TRP A 16 -6.50 0.96 -13.11
CA TRP A 16 -5.27 0.34 -12.62
C TRP A 16 -4.80 -0.83 -13.50
N ASN A 17 -5.69 -1.75 -13.87
CA ASN A 17 -5.35 -2.90 -14.73
C ASN A 17 -4.92 -2.50 -16.14
N ASN A 18 -5.37 -1.35 -16.64
CA ASN A 18 -5.01 -0.88 -17.98
C ASN A 18 -3.63 -0.22 -18.05
N ILE A 19 -3.02 0.09 -16.91
CA ILE A 19 -1.66 0.63 -16.88
C ILE A 19 -0.70 -0.56 -16.96
N LYS A 20 -0.03 -0.71 -18.11
CA LYS A 20 0.99 -1.73 -18.30
C LYS A 20 2.20 -1.42 -17.41
N PRO A 21 2.62 -2.35 -16.52
CA PRO A 21 3.85 -2.17 -15.76
C PRO A 21 5.04 -2.11 -16.73
N THR A 22 5.77 -1.01 -16.72
CA THR A 22 7.11 -0.98 -17.32
C THR A 22 8.02 -1.95 -16.54
N PRO A 23 8.90 -2.72 -17.21
CA PRO A 23 9.90 -3.51 -16.50
C PRO A 23 10.70 -2.60 -15.57
N ASN A 24 10.90 -2.99 -14.30
CA ASN A 24 11.52 -2.21 -13.19
C ASN A 24 10.60 -1.30 -12.35
N CYS A 25 9.26 -1.42 -12.45
CA CYS A 25 8.34 -0.62 -11.61
C CYS A 25 7.73 -1.37 -10.41
N ASP A 26 8.12 -2.62 -10.13
CA ASP A 26 7.45 -3.49 -9.13
C ASP A 26 7.31 -2.85 -7.74
N LYS A 27 8.30 -2.04 -7.34
CA LYS A 27 8.27 -1.29 -6.07
C LYS A 27 7.15 -0.25 -6.02
N ILE A 28 6.88 0.42 -7.13
CA ILE A 28 5.83 1.43 -7.25
C ILE A 28 4.46 0.74 -7.24
N TRP A 29 4.31 -0.32 -8.03
CA TRP A 29 3.09 -1.12 -8.11
C TRP A 29 2.71 -1.65 -6.72
N ASN A 30 3.67 -2.22 -6.00
CA ASN A 30 3.45 -2.69 -4.64
C ASN A 30 3.09 -1.54 -3.68
N THR A 31 3.79 -0.40 -3.75
CA THR A 31 3.50 0.76 -2.88
C THR A 31 2.13 1.36 -3.16
N ALA A 32 1.71 1.36 -4.42
CA ALA A 32 0.45 1.94 -4.84
C ALA A 32 -0.77 1.15 -4.36
N ILE A 33 -0.71 -0.17 -4.30
CA ILE A 33 -1.80 -0.97 -3.71
C ILE A 33 -2.06 -0.55 -2.26
N PHE A 34 -1.00 -0.36 -1.46
CA PHE A 34 -1.13 0.11 -0.09
C PHE A 34 -1.64 1.55 -0.04
N ALA A 35 -1.13 2.44 -0.90
CA ALA A 35 -1.55 3.84 -0.94
C ALA A 35 -3.03 3.99 -1.35
N ILE A 36 -3.51 3.21 -2.32
CA ILE A 36 -4.92 3.18 -2.76
C ILE A 36 -5.79 2.69 -1.61
N THR A 37 -5.49 1.53 -1.04
CA THR A 37 -6.28 0.92 0.04
C THR A 37 -6.38 1.86 1.25
N TRP A 38 -5.25 2.45 1.64
CA TRP A 38 -5.18 3.43 2.73
C TRP A 38 -5.99 4.70 2.44
N THR A 39 -5.86 5.24 1.22
CA THR A 39 -6.59 6.45 0.82
C THR A 39 -8.10 6.22 0.82
N VAL A 40 -8.56 5.11 0.23
CA VAL A 40 -9.97 4.75 0.18
C VAL A 40 -10.53 4.57 1.59
N TRP A 41 -9.78 3.93 2.49
CA TRP A 41 -10.19 3.78 3.89
C TRP A 41 -10.35 5.13 4.61
N ILE A 42 -9.36 6.04 4.49
CA ILE A 42 -9.45 7.39 5.06
C ILE A 42 -10.64 8.17 4.48
N CYS A 43 -10.83 8.12 3.16
CA CYS A 43 -11.92 8.84 2.52
C CYS A 43 -13.28 8.30 2.94
N ARG A 44 -13.45 6.98 3.02
CA ARG A 44 -14.66 6.35 3.54
C ARG A 44 -14.98 6.82 4.95
N ASN A 45 -13.99 6.83 5.85
CA ASN A 45 -14.18 7.29 7.23
C ASN A 45 -14.54 8.78 7.28
N ASN A 46 -13.94 9.61 6.45
CA ASN A 46 -14.29 11.04 6.38
C ASN A 46 -15.70 11.29 5.88
N VAL A 47 -16.19 10.50 4.92
CA VAL A 47 -17.60 10.58 4.47
C VAL A 47 -18.54 10.17 5.60
N ILE A 48 -18.26 9.05 6.27
CA ILE A 48 -19.15 8.49 7.31
C ILE A 48 -19.18 9.34 8.58
N PHE A 49 -18.02 9.76 9.08
CA PHE A 49 -17.90 10.40 10.40
C PHE A 49 -17.86 11.92 10.36
N HIS A 50 -17.48 12.51 9.22
CA HIS A 50 -17.34 13.97 9.08
C HIS A 50 -18.24 14.56 8.00
N ASN A 51 -19.15 13.77 7.41
CA ASN A 51 -20.09 14.17 6.36
C ASN A 51 -19.41 14.90 5.19
N LYS A 52 -18.16 14.53 4.88
CA LYS A 52 -17.42 15.10 3.75
C LYS A 52 -17.91 14.50 2.44
N ALA A 53 -17.86 15.29 1.35
CA ALA A 53 -18.18 14.79 0.02
C ALA A 53 -17.08 13.85 -0.51
N TRP A 54 -17.50 12.87 -1.32
CA TRP A 54 -16.58 12.01 -2.07
C TRP A 54 -16.18 12.70 -3.37
N ASP A 55 -14.92 13.11 -3.46
CA ASP A 55 -14.32 13.77 -4.63
C ASP A 55 -13.32 12.81 -5.28
N LYS A 56 -13.62 12.32 -6.49
CA LYS A 56 -12.82 11.27 -7.16
C LYS A 56 -11.47 11.82 -7.60
N GLU A 57 -11.43 13.06 -8.06
CA GLU A 57 -10.25 13.76 -8.55
C GLU A 57 -9.28 14.01 -7.40
N LEU A 58 -9.77 14.54 -6.27
CA LEU A 58 -8.96 14.75 -5.08
C LEU A 58 -8.41 13.42 -4.53
N ILE A 59 -9.21 12.37 -4.53
CA ILE A 59 -8.78 11.03 -4.11
C ILE A 59 -7.65 10.52 -5.00
N TRP A 60 -7.76 10.69 -6.31
CA TRP A 60 -6.72 10.29 -7.26
C TRP A 60 -5.41 11.07 -7.05
N GLU A 61 -5.49 12.39 -6.87
CA GLU A 61 -4.31 13.21 -6.56
C GLU A 61 -3.65 12.81 -5.24
N LEU A 62 -4.44 12.50 -4.21
CA LEU A 62 -3.93 12.02 -2.92
C LEU A 62 -3.23 10.66 -3.03
N ILE A 63 -3.74 9.75 -3.87
CA ILE A 63 -3.10 8.45 -4.14
C ILE A 63 -1.72 8.68 -4.78
N LYS A 64 -1.65 9.48 -5.85
CA LYS A 64 -0.38 9.81 -6.52
C LYS A 64 0.63 10.43 -5.56
N LEU A 65 0.18 11.38 -4.73
CA LEU A 65 1.03 12.05 -3.74
C LEU A 65 1.57 11.06 -2.71
N ARG A 66 0.72 10.16 -2.18
CA ARG A 66 1.14 9.14 -1.23
C ARG A 66 2.15 8.17 -1.84
N VAL A 67 1.92 7.69 -3.06
CA VAL A 67 2.88 6.83 -3.77
C VAL A 67 4.23 7.52 -3.90
N ALA A 68 4.24 8.79 -4.36
CA ALA A 68 5.46 9.56 -4.50
C ALA A 68 6.23 9.72 -3.18
N MET A 69 5.53 10.09 -2.11
CA MET A 69 6.14 10.25 -0.78
C MET A 69 6.65 8.91 -0.22
N TRP A 70 5.86 7.83 -0.33
CA TRP A 70 6.19 6.54 0.25
C TRP A 70 7.34 5.85 -0.46
N VAL A 71 7.40 5.94 -1.78
CA VAL A 71 8.54 5.41 -2.54
C VAL A 71 9.81 6.21 -2.21
N LYS A 72 9.72 7.55 -2.15
CA LYS A 72 10.87 8.39 -1.77
C LYS A 72 11.38 8.08 -0.36
N ALA A 73 10.47 7.97 0.62
CA ALA A 73 10.84 7.66 1.99
C ALA A 73 11.47 6.26 2.14
N LYS A 74 10.98 5.28 1.37
CA LYS A 74 11.45 3.89 1.44
C LYS A 74 12.71 3.61 0.63
N TRP A 75 12.92 4.33 -0.48
CA TRP A 75 14.09 4.20 -1.34
C TRP A 75 14.69 5.58 -1.61
N ASN A 76 15.33 6.11 -0.55
CA ASN A 76 15.98 7.42 -0.45
C ASN A 76 17.08 7.70 -1.51
N ASN A 77 17.28 6.77 -2.46
CA ASN A 77 18.35 6.75 -3.46
C ASN A 77 17.87 7.11 -4.89
N SER A 78 16.61 7.53 -5.04
CA SER A 78 16.09 7.96 -6.33
C SER A 78 16.41 9.44 -6.56
N ALA A 79 17.20 9.74 -7.59
CA ALA A 79 17.57 11.10 -8.01
C ALA A 79 16.38 11.96 -8.52
N TYR A 80 15.15 11.53 -8.26
CA TYR A 80 13.93 12.08 -8.83
C TYR A 80 13.18 12.91 -7.79
N SER A 81 12.71 14.08 -8.20
CA SER A 81 11.88 14.92 -7.32
C SER A 81 10.50 14.27 -7.13
N ILE A 82 9.84 14.57 -6.00
CA ILE A 82 8.46 14.13 -5.73
C ILE A 82 7.54 14.56 -6.87
N THR A 83 7.79 15.74 -7.44
CA THR A 83 7.05 16.31 -8.57
C THR A 83 7.22 15.52 -9.87
N ASP A 84 8.41 14.99 -10.16
CA ASP A 84 8.65 14.16 -11.34
C ASP A 84 7.96 12.80 -11.19
N MET A 85 8.02 12.24 -9.99
CA MET A 85 7.37 10.98 -9.66
C MET A 85 5.83 11.09 -9.67
N PHE A 86 5.31 12.26 -9.29
CA PHE A 86 3.89 12.60 -9.31
C PHE A 86 3.35 12.81 -10.73
N ARG A 87 4.14 13.44 -11.61
CA ARG A 87 3.78 13.70 -13.01
C ARG A 87 3.90 12.47 -13.88
N CYS A 88 4.91 11.63 -13.64
CA CYS A 88 5.21 10.46 -14.46
C CYS A 88 5.62 9.25 -13.59
N PRO A 89 4.66 8.53 -12.99
CA PRO A 89 4.94 7.37 -12.16
C PRO A 89 5.73 6.27 -12.88
N ALA A 90 5.62 6.20 -14.21
CA ALA A 90 6.23 5.17 -15.05
C ALA A 90 7.65 5.49 -15.57
N VAL A 91 8.12 6.75 -15.50
CA VAL A 91 9.33 7.20 -16.21
C VAL A 91 10.56 7.33 -15.27
N GLY A 92 10.36 7.31 -13.95
CA GLY A 92 11.39 7.70 -12.98
C GLY A 92 12.23 6.57 -12.36
N PHE A 93 12.25 5.34 -12.88
CA PHE A 93 12.91 4.23 -12.17
C PHE A 93 13.76 3.33 -13.07
N ASN A 94 14.97 3.79 -13.37
CA ASN A 94 16.06 2.86 -13.66
C ASN A 94 16.48 2.21 -12.34
N GLN A 95 15.88 1.07 -12.03
CA GLN A 95 16.13 0.36 -10.79
C GLN A 95 17.51 -0.31 -10.84
N GLN A 96 18.44 0.11 -9.98
CA GLN A 96 19.52 -0.80 -9.58
C GLN A 96 18.87 -1.99 -8.87
N ARG A 97 19.03 -3.17 -9.46
CA ARG A 97 18.68 -4.44 -8.82
C ARG A 97 19.61 -4.62 -7.63
N GLU A 98 19.10 -4.41 -6.43
CA GLU A 98 19.58 -5.22 -5.32
C GLU A 98 18.87 -6.56 -5.44
N GLU A 99 19.66 -7.58 -5.75
CA GLU A 99 19.26 -8.97 -5.70
C GLU A 99 18.77 -9.25 -4.29
N ASN A 100 17.45 -9.25 -4.09
CA ASN A 100 16.86 -9.65 -2.82
C ASN A 100 16.87 -11.18 -2.79
N THR A 101 18.04 -11.77 -2.55
CA THR A 101 18.11 -13.09 -1.95
C THR A 101 17.39 -12.95 -0.61
N ARG A 102 16.14 -13.43 -0.53
CA ARG A 102 15.48 -13.61 0.77
C ARG A 102 16.40 -14.53 1.55
N PRO A 103 17.07 -14.08 2.63
CA PRO A 103 17.84 -15.00 3.44
C PRO A 103 16.86 -16.05 3.94
N LEU A 104 17.27 -17.32 3.88
CA LEU A 104 16.56 -18.40 4.54
C LEU A 104 16.40 -17.99 6.01
N THR A 105 15.19 -17.57 6.37
CA THR A 105 14.94 -17.00 7.69
C THR A 105 14.74 -18.17 8.64
N THR A 106 15.81 -18.56 9.32
CA THR A 106 15.74 -19.47 10.45
C THR A 106 15.10 -18.73 11.63
N TRP A 107 14.19 -19.37 12.35
CA TRP A 107 13.59 -18.78 13.55
C TRP A 107 14.65 -18.63 14.65
N GLU A 108 15.08 -17.40 14.90
CA GLU A 108 16.01 -17.07 15.99
C GLU A 108 15.30 -16.24 17.08
N ARG A 109 15.82 -16.34 18.32
CA ARG A 109 15.36 -15.52 19.44
C ARG A 109 15.73 -14.05 19.14
N LEU A 110 14.81 -13.14 19.44
CA LEU A 110 15.04 -11.70 19.28
C LEU A 110 16.21 -11.24 20.17
N GLY A 111 17.02 -10.31 19.65
CA GLY A 111 18.01 -9.61 20.46
C GLY A 111 17.34 -8.75 21.52
N VAL A 112 18.00 -8.60 22.67
CA VAL A 112 17.51 -7.77 23.80
C VAL A 112 17.18 -6.36 23.31
N GLY A 113 15.99 -5.85 23.67
CA GLY A 113 15.51 -4.54 23.25
C GLY A 113 14.86 -4.49 21.87
N THR A 114 14.65 -5.64 21.22
CA THR A 114 13.92 -5.74 19.95
C THR A 114 12.50 -6.25 20.19
N VAL A 115 11.53 -5.66 19.49
CA VAL A 115 10.14 -6.06 19.55
C VAL A 115 9.70 -6.62 18.19
N LYS A 116 9.04 -7.78 18.19
CA LYS A 116 8.47 -8.40 17.00
C LYS A 116 6.96 -8.23 16.99
N PHE A 117 6.44 -7.71 15.88
CA PHE A 117 5.01 -7.62 15.64
C PHE A 117 4.61 -8.65 14.59
N ASN A 118 3.88 -9.69 15.00
CA ASN A 118 3.27 -10.65 14.09
C ASN A 118 1.84 -10.18 13.79
N VAL A 119 1.40 -10.26 12.54
CA VAL A 119 0.04 -9.90 12.13
C VAL A 119 -0.53 -11.04 11.31
N ASP A 120 -1.74 -11.46 11.62
CA ASP A 120 -2.49 -12.45 10.87
C ASP A 120 -3.91 -11.94 10.55
N GLY A 121 -4.49 -12.51 9.50
CA GLY A 121 -5.86 -12.23 9.10
C GLY A 121 -6.64 -13.53 9.06
N ALA A 122 -7.82 -13.53 9.66
CA ALA A 122 -8.75 -14.65 9.62
C ALA A 122 -10.01 -14.24 8.84
N ALA A 123 -10.52 -15.14 8.01
CA ALA A 123 -11.77 -14.96 7.28
C ALA A 123 -12.61 -16.24 7.37
N ASN A 124 -13.90 -16.10 7.67
CA ASN A 124 -14.82 -17.23 7.78
C ASN A 124 -15.81 -17.26 6.60
N GLY A 125 -15.38 -17.80 5.45
CA GLY A 125 -16.24 -18.02 4.28
C GLY A 125 -16.52 -16.78 3.40
N CYS A 126 -17.48 -16.89 2.47
CA CYS A 126 -17.93 -15.81 1.59
C CYS A 126 -19.45 -15.88 1.28
N PRO A 127 -20.29 -14.93 1.77
CA PRO A 127 -19.93 -13.83 2.66
C PRO A 127 -19.78 -14.34 4.09
N GLY A 128 -18.72 -13.92 4.79
CA GLY A 128 -18.61 -14.15 6.23
C GLY A 128 -17.56 -13.27 6.90
N GLU A 129 -17.41 -13.46 8.21
CA GLU A 129 -16.70 -12.51 9.07
C GLU A 129 -15.20 -12.48 8.79
N VAL A 130 -14.60 -11.29 8.92
CA VAL A 130 -13.16 -11.09 8.78
C VAL A 130 -12.62 -10.43 10.04
N GLY A 131 -11.47 -10.91 10.50
CA GLY A 131 -10.75 -10.40 11.66
C GLY A 131 -9.27 -10.19 11.33
N ILE A 132 -8.67 -9.20 11.97
CA ILE A 132 -7.23 -8.97 11.94
C ILE A 132 -6.69 -9.12 13.36
N GLY A 133 -5.69 -9.98 13.51
CA GLY A 133 -4.99 -10.25 14.76
C GLY A 133 -3.56 -9.73 14.69
N GLY A 134 -3.03 -9.29 15.83
CA GLY A 134 -1.65 -8.88 15.94
C GLY A 134 -1.08 -9.27 17.30
N LEU A 135 0.15 -9.79 17.31
CA LEU A 135 0.86 -10.19 18.52
C LEU A 135 2.22 -9.51 18.58
N LEU A 136 2.38 -8.65 19.57
CA LEU A 136 3.61 -7.96 19.89
C LEU A 136 4.40 -8.77 20.94
N ARG A 137 5.64 -9.13 20.62
CA ARG A 137 6.53 -9.96 21.46
C ARG A 137 7.85 -9.24 21.71
N ASN A 138 8.39 -9.36 22.91
CA ASN A 138 9.75 -8.91 23.25
C ASN A 138 10.73 -10.11 23.32
N GLU A 139 11.93 -9.91 23.85
CA GLU A 139 12.92 -10.99 24.01
C GLU A 139 12.46 -12.16 24.91
N ASN A 140 11.43 -11.96 25.75
CA ASN A 140 10.91 -12.98 26.68
C ASN A 140 9.78 -13.83 26.08
N GLY A 141 9.33 -13.53 24.85
CA GLY A 141 8.23 -14.21 24.19
C GLY A 141 6.92 -13.47 24.31
#